data_AF-A0A0F6AL04-F1
#
_entry.id   AF-A0A0F6AL04-F1
#
_cell.length_a   1.000
_cell.length_b   1.000
_cell.length_c   1.000
_cell.angle_alpha   90.00
_cell.angle_beta   90.00
_cell.angle_gamma   90.00
#
_symmetry.space_group_name_H-M   'P 1'
#
loop_
_entity.id
_entity.type
_entity.pdbx_description
1 polymer ?
#
loop_
_entity_poly.entity_id
_entity_poly.type
_entity_poly.pdbx_seq_one_letter_code
_entity_poly.pdbx_strand_id
1 'polypeptide(L)'
;MKKWIFLFLLFLVVPVLSLAIDLENVTAQFQKLVEDYESGSPQDPFVSYVKENIPQLQKYRIFRRFLAGSVEKTEFAKTPGDYLFVLYQSWKETNWERKLSNVLFLSYFQSTMSGSKPSESVLKNSPAFNSFFAEYRMFVRSNALNLIRWILAYYTGGTNTPPPVEFNLGIRKLGFSFNVNHDVHPDILKLLPEDLETKLKEAIEEIASSKNQAEYTRNINRQASLLWKEFESNISALQNEVAGIFENTSLSISNFWWIRFVVYGVLLVIFLRKYRTILQFIIAAEILFIWVTKSLYLNTVENMIFSTFVVFTFIFFNFIFLVRKRYLYPLLSLIFVFLLFIPSYISVREMGMDSAFENSPYYNQLKVEIFEDPDSHVKTIINRINTIALSSKEHTKQIVETLGSLPEELLKIEALKSIESTKNGIFLQLNDRSKFFTTAGFEDRLNLTGKIEGDLSDYLSQEKSRYRKYKREIKSLDQFVERITSYTSEKFSQDFERELTNTIERYPLIEGVSFSYSTEKRYLSLKPYRTVNGLIGIFTFFLLFFSAVLGGRYLIFPAAATLFTSILSMIKWKHLEVFVESGIFPLIIETSSTHTFHIEVFLIFVSLFLLYKNFMKRRVKA
;
A
#
# COMPACT_ATOMS: atom_id res chain seq x y z
N MET A 1 35.53 -43.50 30.29
CA MET A 1 34.79 -43.20 29.05
C MET A 1 33.47 -42.45 29.26
N LYS A 2 32.57 -42.85 30.18
CA LYS A 2 31.30 -42.12 30.43
C LYS A 2 31.44 -40.63 30.78
N LYS A 3 32.47 -40.23 31.57
CA LYS A 3 32.73 -38.81 31.90
C LYS A 3 33.14 -37.97 30.68
N TRP A 4 33.90 -38.54 29.75
CA TRP A 4 34.34 -37.85 28.54
C TRP A 4 33.23 -37.75 27.50
N ILE A 5 32.36 -38.75 27.40
CA ILE A 5 31.15 -38.69 26.56
C ILE A 5 30.17 -37.65 27.11
N PHE A 6 30.04 -37.53 28.43
CA PHE A 6 29.20 -36.49 29.06
C PHE A 6 29.79 -35.09 28.85
N LEU A 7 31.12 -34.91 28.96
CA LEU A 7 31.79 -33.65 28.66
C LEU A 7 31.73 -33.28 27.19
N PHE A 8 31.81 -34.26 26.28
CA PHE A 8 31.68 -34.05 24.84
C PHE A 8 30.23 -33.76 24.43
N LEU A 9 29.24 -34.38 25.06
CA LEU A 9 27.82 -34.02 24.91
C LEU A 9 27.51 -32.63 25.49
N LEU A 10 28.13 -32.26 26.62
CA LEU A 10 27.99 -30.93 27.19
C LEU A 10 28.68 -29.87 26.31
N PHE A 11 29.79 -30.19 25.65
CA PHE A 11 30.46 -29.31 24.67
C PHE A 11 29.72 -29.22 23.32
N LEU A 12 28.95 -30.24 22.93
CA LEU A 12 28.15 -30.25 21.70
C LEU A 12 26.76 -29.64 21.85
N VAL A 13 26.21 -29.56 23.08
CA VAL A 13 24.87 -29.00 23.34
C VAL A 13 24.94 -27.50 23.72
N VAL A 14 26.08 -27.02 24.22
CA VAL A 14 26.24 -25.61 24.60
C VAL A 14 26.24 -24.58 23.43
N PRO A 15 26.57 -24.89 22.16
CA PRO A 15 26.49 -23.89 21.09
C PRO A 15 25.05 -23.61 20.59
N VAL A 16 24.05 -24.37 21.04
CA VAL A 16 22.66 -24.25 20.54
C VAL A 16 21.77 -23.42 21.48
N LEU A 17 22.28 -23.01 22.65
CA LEU A 17 21.49 -22.34 23.69
C LEU A 17 21.83 -20.84 23.89
N SER A 18 22.70 -20.26 23.06
CA SER A 18 23.19 -18.88 23.25
C SER A 18 22.52 -17.84 22.36
N LEU A 19 21.19 -17.89 22.24
CA LEU A 19 20.42 -16.82 21.62
C LEU A 19 19.70 -16.02 22.71
N ALA A 20 19.79 -14.69 22.66
CA ALA A 20 19.04 -13.84 23.61
C ALA A 20 17.53 -13.94 23.45
N ILE A 21 17.05 -14.40 22.28
CA ILE A 21 15.66 -14.75 22.06
C ILE A 21 15.58 -16.28 22.13
N ASP A 22 14.77 -16.77 23.06
CA ASP A 22 14.46 -18.20 23.16
C ASP A 22 13.58 -18.62 21.97
N LEU A 23 14.23 -19.17 20.94
CA LEU A 23 13.55 -19.59 19.71
C LEU A 23 12.55 -20.73 19.95
N GLU A 24 12.81 -21.62 20.91
CA GLU A 24 11.88 -22.71 21.23
C GLU A 24 10.58 -22.13 21.79
N ASN A 25 10.69 -21.19 22.73
CA ASN A 25 9.53 -20.49 23.28
C ASN A 25 8.78 -19.67 22.21
N VAL A 26 9.51 -18.96 21.32
CA VAL A 26 8.90 -18.22 20.20
C VAL A 26 8.11 -19.16 19.28
N THR A 27 8.67 -20.31 18.93
CA THR A 27 7.97 -21.28 18.06
C THR A 27 6.74 -21.87 18.71
N ALA A 28 6.82 -22.25 19.98
CA ALA A 28 5.69 -22.79 20.73
C ALA A 28 4.57 -21.75 20.86
N GLN A 29 4.91 -20.49 21.14
CA GLN A 29 3.94 -19.40 21.19
C GLN A 29 3.32 -19.14 19.81
N PHE A 30 4.12 -19.10 18.75
CA PHE A 30 3.62 -18.93 17.38
C PHE A 30 2.64 -20.03 16.99
N GLN A 31 2.97 -21.31 17.23
CA GLN A 31 2.06 -22.43 16.94
C GLN A 31 0.74 -22.29 17.70
N LYS A 32 0.81 -21.94 18.99
CA LYS A 32 -0.39 -21.70 19.81
C LYS A 32 -1.26 -20.57 19.25
N LEU A 33 -0.66 -19.48 18.74
CA LEU A 33 -1.41 -18.38 18.10
C LEU A 33 -2.12 -18.85 16.82
N VAL A 34 -1.47 -19.69 16.02
CA VAL A 34 -2.06 -20.26 14.79
C VAL A 34 -3.21 -21.20 15.13
N GLU A 35 -3.02 -22.12 16.09
CA GLU A 35 -4.07 -23.04 16.55
C GLU A 35 -5.27 -22.30 17.15
N ASP A 36 -5.02 -21.26 17.96
CA ASP A 36 -6.08 -20.44 18.56
C ASP A 36 -6.89 -19.70 17.48
N TYR A 37 -6.23 -19.20 16.44
CA TYR A 37 -6.90 -18.59 15.29
C TYR A 37 -7.78 -19.61 14.53
N GLU A 38 -7.23 -20.80 14.23
CA GLU A 38 -7.92 -21.85 13.47
C GLU A 38 -9.08 -22.49 14.24
N SER A 39 -9.05 -22.47 15.57
CA SER A 39 -10.14 -22.94 16.44
C SER A 39 -11.46 -22.17 16.23
N GLY A 40 -11.39 -20.96 15.66
CA GLY A 40 -12.54 -20.10 15.38
C GLY A 40 -12.99 -19.23 16.56
N SER A 41 -12.56 -19.51 17.79
CA SER A 41 -12.91 -18.76 18.99
C SER A 41 -11.63 -18.37 19.76
N PRO A 42 -10.93 -17.31 19.31
CA PRO A 42 -9.62 -16.98 19.85
C PRO A 42 -9.71 -16.58 21.32
N GLN A 43 -8.84 -17.14 22.14
CA GLN A 43 -8.66 -16.76 23.54
C GLN A 43 -7.51 -15.79 23.72
N ASP A 44 -6.54 -15.81 22.82
CA ASP A 44 -5.39 -14.94 22.88
C ASP A 44 -5.79 -13.49 22.53
N PRO A 45 -5.40 -12.49 23.35
CA PRO A 45 -5.77 -11.09 23.12
C PRO A 45 -5.28 -10.54 21.78
N PHE A 46 -4.10 -10.96 21.33
CA PHE A 46 -3.54 -10.49 20.06
C PHE A 46 -4.25 -11.13 18.87
N VAL A 47 -4.57 -12.42 18.94
CA VAL A 47 -5.33 -13.11 17.88
C VAL A 47 -6.73 -12.52 17.76
N SER A 48 -7.39 -12.27 18.89
CA SER A 48 -8.69 -11.60 18.95
C SER A 48 -8.62 -10.21 18.33
N TYR A 49 -7.62 -9.42 18.71
CA TYR A 49 -7.36 -8.10 18.14
C TYR A 49 -7.19 -8.14 16.61
N VAL A 50 -6.36 -9.05 16.09
CA VAL A 50 -6.15 -9.20 14.64
C VAL A 50 -7.47 -9.55 13.97
N LYS A 51 -8.19 -10.56 14.46
CA LYS A 51 -9.44 -11.05 13.89
C LYS A 51 -10.53 -9.97 13.82
N GLU A 52 -10.69 -9.17 14.87
CA GLU A 52 -11.66 -8.07 14.93
C GLU A 52 -11.32 -6.93 13.95
N ASN A 53 -10.03 -6.73 13.68
CA ASN A 53 -9.57 -5.65 12.80
C ASN A 53 -9.49 -6.03 11.31
N ILE A 54 -9.63 -7.30 10.94
CA ILE A 54 -9.69 -7.71 9.52
C ILE A 54 -10.89 -7.10 8.77
N PRO A 55 -12.14 -7.16 9.29
CA PRO A 55 -13.27 -6.37 8.78
C PRO A 55 -12.94 -4.91 8.53
N GLN A 56 -12.18 -4.30 9.44
CA GLN A 56 -11.85 -2.88 9.39
C GLN A 56 -10.80 -2.57 8.34
N LEU A 57 -9.81 -3.45 8.14
CA LEU A 57 -8.87 -3.36 7.02
C LEU A 57 -9.61 -3.32 5.68
N GLN A 58 -10.60 -4.20 5.52
CA GLN A 58 -11.38 -4.30 4.29
C GLN A 58 -12.19 -3.03 4.04
N LYS A 59 -12.86 -2.49 5.06
CA LYS A 59 -13.54 -1.20 4.98
C LYS A 59 -12.57 -0.07 4.64
N TYR A 60 -11.41 -0.02 5.29
CA TYR A 60 -10.36 0.97 4.99
C TYR A 60 -9.98 0.96 3.52
N ARG A 61 -9.73 -0.21 2.92
CA ARG A 61 -9.38 -0.31 1.48
C ARG A 61 -10.52 0.11 0.57
N ILE A 62 -11.77 -0.24 0.90
CA ILE A 62 -12.96 0.21 0.15
C ILE A 62 -13.03 1.73 0.16
N PHE A 63 -12.93 2.37 1.33
CA PHE A 63 -13.02 3.82 1.47
C PHE A 63 -11.81 4.54 0.89
N ARG A 64 -10.60 4.03 1.08
CA ARG A 64 -9.38 4.57 0.47
C ARG A 64 -9.50 4.63 -1.05
N ARG A 65 -9.88 3.51 -1.68
CA ARG A 65 -10.08 3.44 -3.14
C ARG A 65 -11.24 4.32 -3.62
N PHE A 66 -12.30 4.46 -2.81
CA PHE A 66 -13.46 5.29 -3.17
C PHE A 66 -13.15 6.79 -3.09
N LEU A 67 -12.46 7.22 -2.04
CA LEU A 67 -12.17 8.62 -1.78
C LEU A 67 -10.95 9.06 -2.60
N ALA A 68 -9.78 8.46 -2.37
CA ALA A 68 -8.55 8.90 -3.00
C ALA A 68 -8.31 8.30 -4.39
N GLY A 69 -9.07 7.29 -4.80
CA GLY A 69 -8.83 6.59 -6.07
C GLY A 69 -7.62 5.65 -6.00
N SER A 70 -7.09 5.25 -7.16
CA SER A 70 -5.79 4.60 -7.27
C SER A 70 -4.78 5.63 -7.75
N VAL A 71 -4.17 6.36 -6.81
CA VAL A 71 -3.41 7.57 -7.15
C VAL A 71 -1.90 7.38 -7.02
N GLU A 72 -1.41 6.18 -6.70
CA GLU A 72 0.01 6.02 -6.39
C GLU A 72 0.72 4.91 -7.18
N LYS A 73 1.88 5.25 -7.75
CA LYS A 73 2.89 4.28 -8.22
C LYS A 73 3.33 3.34 -7.08
N THR A 74 3.18 3.78 -5.83
CA THR A 74 3.43 3.03 -4.59
C THR A 74 2.30 2.09 -4.20
N GLU A 75 1.05 2.25 -4.69
CA GLU A 75 -0.03 1.27 -4.43
C GLU A 75 0.24 -0.08 -5.11
N PHE A 76 0.91 -0.08 -6.27
CA PHE A 76 1.39 -1.31 -6.88
C PHE A 76 2.47 -2.01 -6.05
N ALA A 77 3.11 -1.30 -5.12
CA ALA A 77 4.17 -1.83 -4.25
C ALA A 77 3.65 -2.27 -2.87
N LYS A 78 2.46 -1.81 -2.43
CA LYS A 78 1.89 -2.21 -1.13
C LYS A 78 1.44 -3.68 -1.18
N THR A 79 2.01 -4.46 -0.28
CA THR A 79 1.72 -5.88 -0.05
C THR A 79 0.70 -6.05 1.08
N PRO A 80 0.06 -7.22 1.22
CA PRO A 80 -0.77 -7.51 2.39
C PRO A 80 -0.03 -7.33 3.72
N GLY A 81 1.30 -7.49 3.73
CA GLY A 81 2.14 -7.24 4.90
C GLY A 81 2.14 -5.79 5.35
N ASP A 82 2.08 -4.83 4.42
CA ASP A 82 2.02 -3.39 4.74
C ASP A 82 0.73 -3.02 5.47
N TYR A 83 -0.38 -3.69 5.12
CA TYR A 83 -1.65 -3.48 5.80
C TYR A 83 -1.65 -4.07 7.21
N LEU A 84 -1.10 -5.27 7.38
CA LEU A 84 -0.98 -5.92 8.68
C LEU A 84 0.03 -5.23 9.59
N PHE A 85 1.01 -4.52 9.03
CA PHE A 85 1.98 -3.74 9.79
C PHE A 85 1.32 -2.66 10.66
N VAL A 86 0.19 -2.11 10.24
CA VAL A 86 -0.60 -1.15 11.03
C VAL A 86 -1.02 -1.78 12.37
N LEU A 87 -1.37 -3.07 12.38
CA LEU A 87 -1.73 -3.81 13.61
C LEU A 87 -0.52 -4.06 14.51
N TYR A 88 0.66 -4.28 13.91
CA TYR A 88 1.90 -4.39 14.67
C TYR A 88 2.27 -3.06 15.34
N GLN A 89 2.12 -1.93 14.64
CA GLN A 89 2.45 -0.61 15.20
C GLN A 89 1.50 -0.17 16.31
N SER A 90 0.22 -0.54 16.23
CA SER A 90 -0.77 -0.21 17.25
C SER A 90 -0.71 -1.11 18.49
N TRP A 91 -0.23 -2.36 18.34
CA TRP A 91 -0.11 -3.30 19.44
C TRP A 91 1.17 -3.08 20.24
N LYS A 92 1.02 -2.66 21.51
CA LYS A 92 2.15 -2.45 22.41
C LYS A 92 2.54 -3.74 23.13
N GLU A 93 3.51 -4.46 22.58
CA GLU A 93 4.16 -5.59 23.25
C GLU A 93 5.56 -5.21 23.72
N THR A 94 5.90 -5.58 24.96
CA THR A 94 7.19 -5.26 25.59
C THR A 94 8.14 -6.43 25.60
N ASN A 95 7.63 -7.66 25.70
CA ASN A 95 8.45 -8.86 25.69
C ASN A 95 8.90 -9.20 24.25
N TRP A 96 10.21 -9.40 24.04
CA TRP A 96 10.78 -9.61 22.70
C TRP A 96 10.35 -10.94 22.07
N GLU A 97 10.28 -12.03 22.83
CA GLU A 97 9.85 -13.34 22.33
C GLU A 97 8.40 -13.31 21.86
N ARG A 98 7.53 -12.72 22.69
CA ARG A 98 6.11 -12.57 22.39
C ARG A 98 5.89 -11.65 21.20
N LYS A 99 6.64 -10.56 21.13
CA LYS A 99 6.59 -9.62 20.01
C LYS A 99 7.04 -10.27 18.70
N LEU A 100 8.09 -11.09 18.73
CA LEU A 100 8.51 -11.87 17.56
C LEU A 100 7.45 -12.90 17.17
N SER A 101 6.85 -13.59 18.13
CA SER A 101 5.76 -14.57 17.88
C SER A 101 4.55 -13.91 17.21
N ASN A 102 4.17 -12.71 17.66
CA ASN A 102 3.12 -11.90 17.04
C ASN A 102 3.46 -11.53 15.58
N VAL A 103 4.72 -11.19 15.30
CA VAL A 103 5.20 -10.91 13.93
C VAL A 103 5.15 -12.15 13.04
N LEU A 104 5.56 -13.32 13.56
CA LEU A 104 5.45 -14.58 12.84
C LEU A 104 3.99 -14.90 12.53
N PHE A 105 3.08 -14.68 13.48
CA PHE A 105 1.64 -14.83 13.27
C PHE A 105 1.10 -13.89 12.18
N LEU A 106 1.47 -12.60 12.20
CA LEU A 106 1.07 -11.66 11.14
C LEU A 106 1.63 -12.07 9.77
N SER A 107 2.82 -12.65 9.71
CA SER A 107 3.45 -13.08 8.46
C SER A 107 2.86 -14.40 7.93
N TYR A 108 2.44 -15.30 8.84
CA TYR A 108 1.57 -16.42 8.51
C TYR A 108 0.26 -15.90 7.90
N PHE A 109 -0.36 -14.92 8.54
CA PHE A 109 -1.61 -14.31 8.06
C PHE A 109 -1.44 -13.58 6.72
N GLN A 110 -0.31 -12.91 6.49
CA GLN A 110 0.06 -12.34 5.19
C GLN A 110 0.12 -13.42 4.10
N SER A 111 0.69 -14.59 4.42
CA SER A 111 0.80 -15.72 3.51
C SER A 111 -0.58 -16.28 3.16
N THR A 112 -1.46 -16.43 4.16
CA THR A 112 -2.84 -16.90 3.94
C THR A 112 -3.66 -15.90 3.12
N MET A 113 -3.53 -14.60 3.39
CA MET A 113 -4.18 -13.51 2.65
C MET A 113 -3.74 -13.44 1.19
N SER A 114 -2.46 -13.71 0.90
CA SER A 114 -1.91 -13.71 -0.46
C SER A 114 -2.06 -15.06 -1.18
N GLY A 115 -2.54 -16.10 -0.49
CA GLY A 115 -2.66 -17.44 -1.04
C GLY A 115 -1.32 -18.10 -1.35
N SER A 116 -0.22 -17.57 -0.80
CA SER A 116 1.11 -18.14 -0.92
C SER A 116 1.42 -19.06 0.25
N LYS A 117 2.34 -20.00 0.06
CA LYS A 117 2.88 -20.76 1.20
C LYS A 117 3.69 -19.84 2.11
N PRO A 118 3.61 -20.01 3.44
CA PRO A 118 4.60 -19.46 4.35
C PRO A 118 6.00 -19.90 3.89
N SER A 119 6.91 -18.94 3.70
CA SER A 119 8.28 -19.20 3.26
C SER A 119 9.21 -18.12 3.81
N GLU A 120 10.51 -18.39 3.82
CA GLU A 120 11.53 -17.44 4.21
C GLU A 120 11.39 -16.10 3.47
N SER A 121 11.10 -16.15 2.17
CA SER A 121 10.97 -14.94 1.35
C SER A 121 9.78 -14.10 1.77
N VAL A 122 8.65 -14.70 2.13
CA VAL A 122 7.46 -13.94 2.59
C VAL A 122 7.77 -13.26 3.92
N LEU A 123 8.44 -13.97 4.84
CA LEU A 123 8.81 -13.40 6.14
C LEU A 123 9.82 -12.26 6.00
N LYS A 124 10.88 -12.43 5.21
CA LYS A 124 11.90 -11.41 4.99
C LYS A 124 11.34 -10.16 4.28
N ASN A 125 10.29 -10.33 3.49
CA ASN A 125 9.57 -9.22 2.85
C ASN A 125 8.48 -8.60 3.75
N SER A 126 8.24 -9.14 4.94
CA SER A 126 7.23 -8.61 5.88
C SER A 126 7.73 -7.32 6.55
N PRO A 127 7.00 -6.19 6.45
CA PRO A 127 7.38 -4.95 7.13
C PRO A 127 7.43 -5.08 8.65
N ALA A 128 6.53 -5.89 9.24
CA ALA A 128 6.52 -6.15 10.69
C ALA A 128 7.79 -6.86 11.16
N PHE A 129 8.28 -7.83 10.37
CA PHE A 129 9.53 -8.54 10.64
C PHE A 129 10.75 -7.64 10.56
N ASN A 130 10.81 -6.83 9.50
CA ASN A 130 11.91 -5.88 9.32
C ASN A 130 11.90 -4.79 10.40
N SER A 131 10.73 -4.29 10.81
CA SER A 131 10.61 -3.33 11.92
C SER A 131 11.04 -3.94 13.25
N PHE A 132 10.62 -5.18 13.55
CA PHE A 132 11.05 -5.87 14.76
C PHE A 132 12.57 -5.97 14.84
N PHE A 133 13.23 -6.45 13.79
CA PHE A 133 14.69 -6.59 13.80
C PHE A 133 15.41 -5.23 13.79
N ALA A 134 14.82 -4.18 13.22
CA ALA A 134 15.36 -2.83 13.34
C ALA A 134 15.29 -2.31 14.79
N GLU A 135 14.15 -2.47 15.45
CA GLU A 135 13.96 -2.11 16.87
C GLU A 135 14.87 -2.92 17.79
N TYR A 136 14.93 -4.23 17.58
CA TYR A 136 15.80 -5.13 18.33
C TYR A 136 17.27 -4.77 18.13
N ARG A 137 17.70 -4.50 16.88
CA ARG A 137 19.07 -4.07 16.59
C ARG A 137 19.40 -2.74 17.28
N MET A 138 18.48 -1.77 17.32
CA MET A 138 18.69 -0.53 18.05
C MET A 138 18.81 -0.75 19.57
N PHE A 139 17.96 -1.62 20.13
CA PHE A 139 18.01 -2.01 21.54
C PHE A 139 19.34 -2.68 21.89
N VAL A 140 19.75 -3.70 21.13
CA VAL A 140 21.01 -4.41 21.35
C VAL A 140 22.19 -3.45 21.14
N ARG A 141 22.14 -2.56 20.14
CA ARG A 141 23.19 -1.55 19.90
C ARG A 141 23.42 -0.65 21.09
N SER A 142 22.35 -0.08 21.64
CA SER A 142 22.44 0.84 22.77
C SER A 142 23.09 0.16 23.98
N ASN A 143 22.63 -1.05 24.32
CA ASN A 143 23.10 -1.75 25.51
C ASN A 143 24.48 -2.43 25.31
N ALA A 144 24.74 -3.01 24.14
CA ALA A 144 26.04 -3.63 23.83
C ALA A 144 27.16 -2.59 23.78
N LEU A 145 26.93 -1.41 23.19
CA LEU A 145 27.92 -0.33 23.22
C LEU A 145 28.26 0.11 24.64
N ASN A 146 27.25 0.17 25.53
CA ASN A 146 27.49 0.49 26.94
C ASN A 146 28.33 -0.60 27.63
N LEU A 147 27.98 -1.88 27.41
CA LEU A 147 28.74 -3.01 27.95
C LEU A 147 30.19 -3.02 27.43
N ILE A 148 30.42 -2.84 26.13
CA ILE A 148 31.77 -2.84 25.55
C ILE A 148 32.58 -1.67 26.10
N ARG A 149 32.00 -0.47 26.22
CA ARG A 149 32.66 0.68 26.84
C ARG A 149 33.03 0.39 28.29
N TRP A 150 32.16 -0.26 29.05
CA TRP A 150 32.43 -0.67 30.43
C TRP A 150 33.60 -1.65 30.50
N ILE A 151 33.57 -2.70 29.68
CA ILE A 151 34.65 -3.70 29.62
C ILE A 151 35.98 -3.02 29.27
N LEU A 152 36.01 -2.24 28.19
CA LEU A 152 37.22 -1.54 27.76
C LEU A 152 37.74 -0.59 28.85
N ALA A 153 36.85 0.22 29.46
CA ALA A 153 37.23 1.15 30.52
C ALA A 153 37.76 0.42 31.77
N TYR A 154 37.20 -0.73 32.14
CA TYR A 154 37.68 -1.50 33.28
C TYR A 154 39.09 -2.06 33.02
N TYR A 155 39.29 -2.74 31.89
CA TYR A 155 40.58 -3.35 31.55
C TYR A 155 41.68 -2.34 31.18
N THR A 156 41.33 -1.08 30.90
CA THR A 156 42.28 0.03 30.71
C THR A 156 42.42 0.95 31.93
N GLY A 157 41.79 0.58 33.06
CA GLY A 157 41.89 1.29 34.33
C GLY A 157 41.14 2.63 34.39
N GLY A 158 40.23 2.87 33.45
CA GLY A 158 39.34 4.04 33.40
C GLY A 158 38.14 4.01 34.34
N THR A 159 37.78 2.83 34.84
CA THR A 159 36.81 2.64 35.93
C THR A 159 37.28 1.54 36.87
N ASN A 160 36.92 1.65 38.15
CA ASN A 160 37.23 0.66 39.17
C ASN A 160 36.13 -0.40 39.33
N THR A 161 34.96 -0.19 38.74
CA THR A 161 33.82 -1.11 38.82
C THR A 161 33.96 -2.24 37.78
N PRO A 162 33.98 -3.52 38.20
CA PRO A 162 34.12 -4.63 37.27
C PRO A 162 32.85 -4.78 36.40
N PRO A 163 32.99 -5.10 35.10
CA PRO A 163 31.85 -5.42 34.25
C PRO A 163 31.18 -6.73 34.70
N PRO A 164 29.91 -6.97 34.32
CA PRO A 164 29.15 -8.17 34.69
C PRO A 164 29.70 -9.47 34.07
N VAL A 165 30.68 -9.37 33.17
CA VAL A 165 31.33 -10.50 32.50
C VAL A 165 32.83 -10.37 32.70
N GLU A 166 33.45 -11.41 33.27
CA GLU A 166 34.89 -11.47 33.47
C GLU A 166 35.56 -12.14 32.27
N PHE A 167 36.60 -11.48 31.75
CA PHE A 167 37.50 -12.00 30.72
C PHE A 167 38.90 -12.21 31.32
N ASN A 168 39.64 -13.18 30.80
CA ASN A 168 41.04 -13.45 31.17
C ASN A 168 41.99 -12.43 30.52
N LEU A 169 41.82 -11.16 30.86
CA LEU A 169 42.57 -10.01 30.34
C LEU A 169 43.33 -9.32 31.48
N GLY A 170 44.58 -8.93 31.22
CA GLY A 170 45.36 -8.15 32.17
C GLY A 170 44.87 -6.69 32.23
N ILE A 171 44.67 -6.15 33.43
CA ILE A 171 44.27 -4.74 33.61
C ILE A 171 45.50 -3.85 33.38
N ARG A 172 45.44 -2.97 32.37
CA ARG A 172 46.47 -1.95 32.09
C ARG A 172 46.02 -0.60 32.66
N LYS A 173 46.63 -0.10 33.73
CA LYS A 173 46.26 1.20 34.31
C LYS A 173 46.89 2.36 33.54
N LEU A 174 46.12 3.01 32.66
CA LEU A 174 46.59 4.13 31.83
C LEU A 174 46.54 5.50 32.54
N GLY A 175 45.85 5.60 33.69
CA GLY A 175 45.74 6.84 34.47
C GLY A 175 44.69 7.84 33.99
N PHE A 176 43.87 7.47 33.00
CA PHE A 176 42.74 8.26 32.49
C PHE A 176 41.43 7.78 33.11
N SER A 177 40.39 8.61 33.16
CA SER A 177 39.06 8.23 33.65
C SER A 177 38.05 8.10 32.51
N PHE A 178 37.06 7.22 32.61
CA PHE A 178 35.97 7.14 31.64
C PHE A 178 34.64 7.00 32.38
N ASN A 179 33.67 7.86 32.06
CA ASN A 179 32.34 7.77 32.64
C ASN A 179 31.56 6.65 31.93
N VAL A 180 31.24 5.59 32.67
CA VAL A 180 30.55 4.41 32.16
C VAL A 180 29.13 4.37 32.73
N ASN A 181 28.16 4.04 31.89
CA ASN A 181 26.84 3.64 32.40
C ASN A 181 26.89 2.17 32.83
N HIS A 182 26.60 1.91 34.11
CA HIS A 182 26.65 0.56 34.71
C HIS A 182 25.36 -0.24 34.54
N ASP A 183 24.36 0.33 33.87
CA ASP A 183 23.13 -0.38 33.54
C ASP A 183 23.31 -1.18 32.24
N VAL A 184 23.26 -2.52 32.35
CA VAL A 184 23.35 -3.45 31.23
C VAL A 184 22.22 -4.46 31.33
N HIS A 185 21.40 -4.52 30.30
CA HIS A 185 20.31 -5.49 30.24
C HIS A 185 20.84 -6.94 30.20
N PRO A 186 20.29 -7.88 31.00
CA PRO A 186 20.78 -9.26 31.09
C PRO A 186 20.85 -10.00 29.76
N ASP A 187 19.91 -9.73 28.85
CA ASP A 187 19.85 -10.38 27.54
C ASP A 187 21.05 -10.08 26.64
N ILE A 188 21.76 -8.97 26.87
CA ILE A 188 22.98 -8.65 26.11
C ILE A 188 24.12 -9.58 26.49
N LEU A 189 24.16 -10.03 27.74
CA LEU A 189 25.16 -10.97 28.22
C LEU A 189 25.02 -12.33 27.51
N LYS A 190 23.82 -12.67 27.05
CA LYS A 190 23.55 -13.88 26.27
C LYS A 190 23.96 -13.76 24.80
N LEU A 191 24.22 -12.55 24.29
CA LEU A 191 24.58 -12.26 22.89
C LEU A 191 26.09 -12.10 22.67
N LEU A 192 26.91 -12.40 23.67
CA LEU A 192 28.36 -12.19 23.58
C LEU A 192 28.97 -13.05 22.46
N PRO A 193 29.72 -12.45 21.53
CA PRO A 193 30.44 -13.21 20.50
C PRO A 193 31.48 -14.14 21.14
N GLU A 194 31.62 -15.37 20.62
CA GLU A 194 32.60 -16.33 21.11
C GLU A 194 34.05 -15.81 20.98
N ASP A 195 34.35 -15.07 19.91
CA ASP A 195 35.67 -14.50 19.64
C ASP A 195 35.94 -13.18 20.39
N LEU A 196 35.01 -12.70 21.23
CA LEU A 196 35.08 -11.36 21.82
C LEU A 196 36.36 -11.13 22.63
N GLU A 197 36.86 -12.14 23.36
CA GLU A 197 38.08 -11.99 24.17
C GLU A 197 39.31 -11.63 23.31
N THR A 198 39.46 -12.25 22.14
CA THR A 198 40.59 -11.99 21.24
C THR A 198 40.55 -10.58 20.68
N LYS A 199 39.36 -10.13 20.24
CA LYS A 199 39.15 -8.78 19.71
C LYS A 199 39.25 -7.70 20.77
N LEU A 200 38.87 -8.01 22.02
CA LEU A 200 39.09 -7.13 23.17
C LEU A 200 40.59 -6.92 23.44
N LYS A 201 41.44 -7.96 23.30
CA LYS A 201 42.90 -7.81 23.46
C LYS A 201 43.46 -6.79 22.46
N GLU A 202 43.12 -6.94 21.18
CA GLU A 202 43.54 -6.01 20.12
C GLU A 202 43.04 -4.59 20.39
N ALA A 203 41.77 -4.43 20.77
CA ALA A 203 41.19 -3.14 21.10
C ALA A 203 41.88 -2.46 22.31
N ILE A 204 42.24 -3.22 23.34
CA ILE A 204 42.96 -2.71 24.52
C ILE A 204 44.36 -2.25 24.14
N GLU A 205 45.06 -2.96 23.24
CA GLU A 205 46.37 -2.54 22.75
C GLU A 205 46.32 -1.22 21.98
N GLU A 206 45.29 -1.04 21.16
CA GLU A 206 45.09 0.21 20.41
C GLU A 206 44.64 1.37 21.31
N ILE A 207 43.91 1.10 22.39
CA ILE A 207 43.57 2.13 23.39
C ILE A 207 44.81 2.50 24.23
N ALA A 208 45.72 1.56 24.48
CA ALA A 208 46.93 1.79 25.26
C ALA A 208 47.90 2.80 24.62
N SER A 209 47.80 3.06 23.31
CA SER A 209 48.60 4.10 22.64
C SER A 209 48.08 5.53 22.84
N SER A 210 46.99 5.72 23.58
CA SER A 210 46.38 7.04 23.81
C SER A 210 47.30 7.93 24.66
N LYS A 211 47.57 9.16 24.21
CA LYS A 211 48.50 10.08 24.88
C LYS A 211 47.80 11.03 25.85
N ASN A 212 46.55 11.40 25.54
CA ASN A 212 45.77 12.38 26.29
C ASN A 212 44.36 11.87 26.63
N GLN A 213 43.72 12.46 27.65
CA GLN A 213 42.37 12.12 28.11
C GLN A 213 41.31 12.17 26.98
N ALA A 214 41.38 13.18 26.11
CA ALA A 214 40.45 13.30 24.98
C ALA A 214 40.63 12.20 23.92
N GLU A 215 41.89 11.80 23.68
CA GLU A 215 42.24 10.74 22.74
C GLU A 215 41.82 9.36 23.28
N TYR A 216 42.00 9.14 24.58
CA TYR A 216 41.52 7.94 25.28
C TYR A 216 40.00 7.75 25.17
N THR A 217 39.21 8.79 25.48
CA THR A 217 37.74 8.75 25.33
C THR A 217 37.33 8.48 23.88
N ARG A 218 38.03 9.08 22.90
CA ARG A 218 37.78 8.85 21.47
C ARG A 218 38.09 7.41 21.07
N ASN A 219 39.21 6.86 21.53
CA ASN A 219 39.63 5.50 21.21
C ASN A 219 38.70 4.45 21.83
N ILE A 220 38.26 4.62 23.08
CA ILE A 220 37.24 3.74 23.68
C ILE A 220 35.95 3.74 22.85
N ASN A 221 35.45 4.92 22.48
CA ASN A 221 34.21 5.03 21.70
C ASN A 221 34.37 4.44 20.29
N ARG A 222 35.52 4.63 19.66
CA ARG A 222 35.83 4.05 18.35
C ARG A 222 35.88 2.53 18.41
N GLN A 223 36.63 1.97 19.36
CA GLN A 223 36.76 0.52 19.51
C GLN A 223 35.45 -0.14 19.90
N ALA A 224 34.68 0.47 20.80
CA ALA A 224 33.33 -0.02 21.11
C ALA A 224 32.44 -0.08 19.86
N SER A 225 32.55 0.92 18.97
CA SER A 225 31.79 0.96 17.72
C SER A 225 32.27 -0.05 16.68
N LEU A 226 33.54 -0.46 16.72
CA LEU A 226 34.07 -1.52 15.85
C LEU A 226 33.62 -2.90 16.35
N LEU A 227 33.73 -3.15 17.65
CA LEU A 227 33.30 -4.39 18.30
C LEU A 227 31.78 -4.61 18.21
N TRP A 228 30.98 -3.54 18.07
CA TRP A 228 29.55 -3.63 17.78
C TRP A 228 29.23 -4.45 16.52
N LYS A 229 30.09 -4.43 15.49
CA LYS A 229 29.84 -5.17 14.23
C LYS A 229 29.66 -6.68 14.43
N GLU A 230 30.29 -7.22 15.47
CA GLU A 230 30.19 -8.63 15.84
C GLU A 230 28.79 -8.99 16.34
N PHE A 231 28.21 -8.11 17.18
CA PHE A 231 26.82 -8.25 17.62
C PHE A 231 25.84 -8.13 16.44
N GLU A 232 26.12 -7.25 15.47
CA GLU A 232 25.27 -7.08 14.27
C GLU A 232 25.26 -8.33 13.37
N SER A 233 26.40 -9.02 13.25
CA SER A 233 26.49 -10.28 12.53
C SER A 233 25.60 -11.36 13.17
N ASN A 234 25.65 -11.49 14.50
CA ASN A 234 24.83 -12.46 15.24
C ASN A 234 23.32 -12.19 15.10
N ILE A 235 22.91 -10.92 15.12
CA ILE A 235 21.49 -10.54 14.89
C ILE A 235 21.05 -10.91 13.47
N SER A 236 21.94 -10.74 12.47
CA SER A 236 21.63 -11.09 11.09
C SER A 236 21.55 -12.61 10.88
N ALA A 237 22.38 -13.38 11.58
CA ALA A 237 22.28 -14.85 11.64
C ALA A 237 20.95 -15.29 12.27
N LEU A 238 20.58 -14.70 13.42
CA LEU A 238 19.30 -14.94 14.09
C LEU A 238 18.10 -14.64 13.18
N GLN A 239 18.15 -13.55 12.42
CA GLN A 239 17.11 -13.20 11.46
C GLN A 239 16.90 -14.29 10.39
N ASN A 240 17.99 -14.89 9.91
CA ASN A 240 17.91 -15.98 8.93
C ASN A 240 17.43 -17.29 9.56
N GLU A 241 17.88 -17.60 10.78
CA GLU A 241 17.45 -18.78 11.52
C GLU A 241 15.95 -18.77 11.81
N VAL A 242 15.43 -17.63 12.30
CA VAL A 242 13.99 -17.42 12.52
C VAL A 242 13.20 -17.61 11.23
N ALA A 243 13.74 -17.15 10.09
CA ALA A 243 13.09 -17.35 8.79
C ALA A 243 13.02 -18.83 8.39
N GLY A 244 14.12 -19.58 8.57
CA GLY A 244 14.14 -21.02 8.28
C GLY A 244 13.21 -21.80 9.20
N ILE A 245 13.15 -21.46 10.48
CA ILE A 245 12.21 -22.05 11.45
C ILE A 245 10.77 -21.75 11.05
N PHE A 246 10.46 -20.51 10.66
CA PHE A 246 9.11 -20.14 10.22
C PHE A 246 8.63 -20.97 9.02
N GLU A 247 9.49 -21.22 8.03
CA GLU A 247 9.14 -22.06 6.88
C GLU A 247 8.89 -23.53 7.26
N ASN A 248 9.68 -24.07 8.18
CA ASN A 248 9.56 -25.47 8.62
C ASN A 248 8.40 -25.71 9.59
N THR A 249 8.09 -24.74 10.45
CA THR A 249 7.09 -24.85 11.51
C THR A 249 5.69 -24.49 11.02
N SER A 250 5.58 -23.64 10.00
CA SER A 250 4.28 -23.25 9.45
C SER A 250 3.61 -24.41 8.72
N LEU A 251 2.32 -24.62 8.98
CA LEU A 251 1.51 -25.61 8.26
C LEU A 251 1.63 -25.37 6.75
N SER A 252 2.19 -26.35 6.03
CA SER A 252 2.29 -26.25 4.58
C SER A 252 0.87 -26.34 4.00
N ILE A 253 0.33 -25.22 3.54
CA ILE A 253 -0.87 -25.25 2.69
C ILE A 253 -0.47 -26.07 1.46
N SER A 254 -1.08 -27.25 1.30
CA SER A 254 -0.81 -28.11 0.15
C SER A 254 -1.15 -27.35 -1.12
N ASN A 255 -0.11 -26.88 -1.81
CA ASN A 255 -0.26 -26.13 -3.03
C ASN A 255 -0.46 -27.15 -4.17
N PHE A 256 -1.71 -27.39 -4.51
CA PHE A 256 -2.12 -28.26 -5.62
C PHE A 256 -1.97 -27.58 -7.01
N TRP A 257 -1.31 -26.43 -7.11
CA TRP A 257 -1.19 -25.70 -8.38
C TRP A 257 -0.44 -26.47 -9.46
N TRP A 258 0.49 -27.36 -9.10
CA TRP A 258 1.21 -28.17 -10.09
C TRP A 258 0.32 -29.20 -10.81
N ILE A 259 -0.81 -29.58 -10.19
CA ILE A 259 -1.78 -30.52 -10.79
C ILE A 259 -2.32 -29.98 -12.12
N ARG A 260 -2.46 -28.66 -12.27
CA ARG A 260 -2.94 -28.04 -13.53
C ARG A 260 -2.02 -28.38 -14.71
N PHE A 261 -0.71 -28.34 -14.51
CA PHE A 261 0.27 -28.61 -15.56
C PHE A 261 0.33 -30.10 -15.89
N VAL A 262 0.10 -30.97 -14.90
CA VAL A 262 -0.04 -32.42 -15.13
C VAL A 262 -1.30 -32.72 -15.93
N VAL A 263 -2.43 -32.10 -15.60
CA VAL A 263 -3.69 -32.22 -16.36
C VAL A 263 -3.50 -31.68 -17.78
N TYR A 264 -2.85 -30.53 -17.96
CA TYR A 264 -2.56 -30.00 -19.29
C TYR A 264 -1.63 -30.91 -20.09
N GLY A 265 -0.60 -31.49 -19.46
CA GLY A 265 0.33 -32.43 -20.07
C GLY A 265 -0.36 -33.69 -20.56
N VAL A 266 -1.22 -34.30 -19.74
CA VAL A 266 -2.05 -35.45 -20.11
C VAL A 266 -3.00 -35.10 -21.26
N LEU A 267 -3.63 -33.92 -21.20
CA LEU A 267 -4.52 -33.42 -22.26
C LEU A 267 -3.75 -33.12 -23.57
N LEU A 268 -2.50 -32.66 -23.49
CA LEU A 268 -1.59 -32.42 -24.62
C LEU A 268 -1.05 -33.72 -25.25
N VAL A 269 -0.98 -34.82 -24.51
CA VAL A 269 -0.62 -36.14 -25.08
C VAL A 269 -1.80 -36.73 -25.86
N ILE A 270 -3.03 -36.45 -25.44
CA ILE A 270 -4.28 -36.84 -26.14
C ILE A 270 -4.54 -35.96 -27.40
N PHE A 271 -3.70 -34.95 -27.63
CA PHE A 271 -3.88 -33.81 -28.54
C PHE A 271 -3.83 -34.11 -30.04
N LEU A 272 -3.30 -35.27 -30.43
CA LEU A 272 -3.06 -35.58 -31.85
C LEU A 272 -4.33 -35.81 -32.70
N ARG A 273 -5.55 -35.85 -32.11
CA ARG A 273 -6.79 -36.13 -32.89
C ARG A 273 -7.99 -35.19 -32.69
N LYS A 274 -8.12 -34.44 -31.57
CA LYS A 274 -9.35 -33.63 -31.28
C LYS A 274 -9.07 -32.31 -30.55
N TYR A 275 -8.27 -31.42 -31.17
CA TYR A 275 -7.83 -30.14 -30.60
C TYR A 275 -8.96 -29.24 -30.02
N ARG A 276 -10.14 -29.22 -30.65
CA ARG A 276 -11.29 -28.40 -30.19
C ARG A 276 -11.90 -28.86 -28.87
N THR A 277 -11.90 -30.17 -28.62
CA THR A 277 -12.48 -30.77 -27.41
C THR A 277 -11.53 -30.60 -26.22
N ILE A 278 -10.22 -30.67 -26.48
CA ILE A 278 -9.20 -30.59 -25.44
C ILE A 278 -9.04 -29.16 -24.93
N LEU A 279 -9.09 -28.16 -25.82
CA LEU A 279 -9.05 -26.75 -25.42
C LEU A 279 -10.22 -26.39 -24.46
N GLN A 280 -11.38 -27.03 -24.62
CA GLN A 280 -12.49 -26.89 -23.67
C GLN A 280 -12.30 -27.64 -22.36
N PHE A 281 -11.68 -28.82 -22.36
CA PHE A 281 -11.35 -29.50 -21.11
C PHE A 281 -10.32 -28.72 -20.31
N ILE A 282 -9.35 -28.09 -20.98
CA ILE A 282 -8.39 -27.18 -20.34
C ILE A 282 -9.15 -25.99 -19.73
N ILE A 283 -10.03 -25.32 -20.49
CA ILE A 283 -10.81 -24.19 -19.98
C ILE A 283 -11.78 -24.62 -18.86
N ALA A 284 -12.48 -25.75 -18.98
CA ALA A 284 -13.40 -26.24 -17.96
C ALA A 284 -12.68 -26.73 -16.69
N ALA A 285 -11.54 -27.40 -16.83
CA ALA A 285 -10.66 -27.74 -15.72
C ALA A 285 -10.14 -26.47 -15.05
N GLU A 286 -9.84 -25.43 -15.81
CA GLU A 286 -9.39 -24.14 -15.27
C GLU A 286 -10.46 -23.45 -14.46
N ILE A 287 -11.70 -23.38 -14.95
CA ILE A 287 -12.79 -22.82 -14.14
C ILE A 287 -13.11 -23.70 -12.92
N LEU A 288 -13.10 -25.03 -13.05
CA LEU A 288 -13.30 -25.90 -11.89
C LEU A 288 -12.19 -25.72 -10.85
N PHE A 289 -10.93 -25.60 -11.30
CA PHE A 289 -9.79 -25.32 -10.44
C PHE A 289 -9.97 -23.99 -9.71
N ILE A 290 -10.36 -22.94 -10.43
CA ILE A 290 -10.61 -21.60 -9.87
C ILE A 290 -11.77 -21.62 -8.86
N TRP A 291 -12.83 -22.40 -9.13
CA TRP A 291 -13.99 -22.53 -8.25
C TRP A 291 -13.69 -23.33 -6.99
N VAL A 292 -12.91 -24.42 -7.09
CA VAL A 292 -12.55 -25.30 -5.98
C VAL A 292 -11.49 -24.67 -5.08
N THR A 293 -10.49 -23.99 -5.65
CA THR A 293 -9.38 -23.43 -4.87
C THR A 293 -9.69 -22.10 -4.19
N LYS A 294 -10.83 -21.46 -4.52
CA LYS A 294 -11.14 -20.07 -4.14
C LYS A 294 -9.96 -19.09 -4.40
N SER A 295 -9.06 -19.43 -5.34
CA SER A 295 -7.85 -18.68 -5.65
C SER A 295 -8.13 -17.31 -6.27
N LEU A 296 -9.37 -17.10 -6.70
CA LEU A 296 -9.95 -15.92 -7.37
C LEU A 296 -9.53 -14.55 -6.84
N TYR A 297 -9.14 -14.45 -5.58
CA TYR A 297 -8.87 -13.17 -4.93
C TYR A 297 -7.58 -13.13 -4.11
N LEU A 298 -6.77 -14.19 -4.06
CA LEU A 298 -5.63 -14.23 -3.14
C LEU A 298 -4.30 -13.88 -3.83
N ASN A 299 -3.98 -14.47 -4.99
CA ASN A 299 -2.70 -14.20 -5.67
C ASN A 299 -2.82 -13.15 -6.78
N THR A 300 -2.28 -11.96 -6.52
CA THR A 300 -2.37 -10.79 -7.43
C THR A 300 -1.71 -11.01 -8.79
N VAL A 301 -0.53 -11.62 -8.83
CA VAL A 301 0.22 -11.81 -10.10
C VAL A 301 -0.50 -12.80 -11.00
N GLU A 302 -0.93 -13.93 -10.43
CA GLU A 302 -1.62 -14.99 -11.15
C GLU A 302 -2.99 -14.52 -11.63
N ASN A 303 -3.73 -13.81 -10.78
CA ASN A 303 -5.01 -13.20 -11.14
C ASN A 303 -4.85 -12.18 -12.29
N MET A 304 -3.77 -11.40 -12.31
CA MET A 304 -3.52 -10.45 -13.38
C MET A 304 -3.25 -11.15 -14.72
N ILE A 305 -2.36 -12.16 -14.72
CA ILE A 305 -2.04 -12.96 -15.92
C ILE A 305 -3.31 -13.64 -16.45
N PHE A 306 -4.06 -14.28 -15.56
CA PHE A 306 -5.28 -15.00 -15.90
C PHE A 306 -6.36 -14.06 -16.44
N SER A 307 -6.65 -12.96 -15.73
CA SER A 307 -7.67 -11.99 -16.14
C SER A 307 -7.33 -11.37 -17.50
N THR A 308 -6.06 -11.06 -17.74
CA THR A 308 -5.58 -10.54 -19.03
C THR A 308 -5.85 -11.55 -20.14
N PHE A 309 -5.46 -12.81 -19.93
CA PHE A 309 -5.70 -13.89 -20.91
C PHE A 309 -7.19 -14.09 -21.20
N VAL A 310 -8.03 -14.10 -20.17
CA VAL A 310 -9.49 -14.28 -20.29
C VAL A 310 -10.12 -13.13 -21.09
N VAL A 311 -9.74 -11.88 -20.82
CA VAL A 311 -10.27 -10.71 -21.54
C VAL A 311 -9.85 -10.73 -23.02
N PHE A 312 -8.59 -10.98 -23.32
CA PHE A 312 -8.14 -11.09 -24.71
C PHE A 312 -8.84 -12.23 -25.46
N THR A 313 -8.99 -13.37 -24.79
CA THR A 313 -9.73 -14.51 -25.33
C THR A 313 -11.19 -14.16 -25.60
N PHE A 314 -11.84 -13.43 -24.69
CA PHE A 314 -13.21 -12.94 -24.87
C PHE A 314 -13.37 -11.99 -26.06
N ILE A 315 -12.45 -11.05 -26.26
CA ILE A 315 -12.45 -10.15 -27.41
C ILE A 315 -12.24 -10.94 -28.71
N PHE A 316 -11.27 -11.86 -28.72
CA PHE A 316 -10.96 -12.68 -29.88
C PHE A 316 -12.14 -13.56 -30.31
N PHE A 317 -12.86 -14.19 -29.37
CA PHE A 317 -14.04 -14.98 -29.69
C PHE A 317 -15.20 -14.14 -30.23
N ASN A 318 -15.39 -12.92 -29.72
CA ASN A 318 -16.35 -11.98 -30.28
C ASN A 318 -16.02 -11.63 -31.74
N PHE A 319 -14.74 -11.41 -32.05
CA PHE A 319 -14.28 -11.20 -33.42
C PHE A 319 -14.56 -12.42 -34.32
N ILE A 320 -14.29 -13.65 -33.84
CA ILE A 320 -14.63 -14.88 -34.58
C ILE A 320 -16.13 -14.95 -34.88
N PHE A 321 -17.00 -14.60 -33.92
CA PHE A 321 -18.44 -14.62 -34.15
C PHE A 321 -18.89 -13.58 -35.18
N LEU A 322 -18.28 -12.40 -35.19
CA LEU A 322 -18.52 -11.37 -36.21
C LEU A 322 -18.12 -11.85 -37.60
N VAL A 323 -16.91 -12.40 -37.75
CA VAL A 323 -16.44 -12.97 -39.04
C VAL A 323 -17.36 -14.09 -39.52
N ARG A 324 -17.91 -14.90 -38.61
CA ARG A 324 -18.89 -15.96 -38.91
C ARG A 324 -20.32 -15.45 -39.12
N LYS A 325 -20.55 -14.14 -39.17
CA LYS A 325 -21.87 -13.49 -39.33
C LYS A 325 -22.89 -13.94 -38.27
N ARG A 326 -22.45 -14.31 -37.06
CA ARG A 326 -23.32 -14.71 -35.94
C ARG A 326 -23.52 -13.56 -34.95
N TYR A 327 -24.11 -12.46 -35.42
CA TYR A 327 -24.21 -11.18 -34.69
C TYR A 327 -24.92 -11.25 -33.33
N LEU A 328 -25.78 -12.25 -33.11
CA LEU A 328 -26.48 -12.45 -31.84
C LEU A 328 -25.52 -12.64 -30.65
N TYR A 329 -24.40 -13.33 -30.82
CA TYR A 329 -23.47 -13.58 -29.71
C TYR A 329 -22.73 -12.30 -29.29
N PRO A 330 -22.14 -11.51 -30.22
CA PRO A 330 -21.62 -10.17 -29.92
C PRO A 330 -22.64 -9.23 -29.27
N LEU A 331 -23.91 -9.30 -29.69
CA LEU A 331 -24.97 -8.50 -29.07
C LEU A 331 -25.20 -8.91 -27.60
N LEU A 332 -25.28 -10.21 -27.31
CA LEU A 332 -25.42 -10.70 -25.92
C LEU A 332 -24.20 -10.32 -25.07
N SER A 333 -22.99 -10.36 -25.60
CA SER A 333 -21.82 -9.88 -24.86
C SER A 333 -21.85 -8.38 -24.61
N LEU A 334 -22.34 -7.57 -25.55
CA LEU A 334 -22.44 -6.13 -25.37
C LEU A 334 -23.45 -5.79 -24.26
N ILE A 335 -24.61 -6.46 -24.27
CA ILE A 335 -25.62 -6.35 -23.21
C ILE A 335 -25.00 -6.76 -21.87
N PHE A 336 -24.29 -7.89 -21.81
CA PHE A 336 -23.62 -8.33 -20.59
C PHE A 336 -22.64 -7.30 -20.06
N VAL A 337 -21.78 -6.74 -20.91
CA VAL A 337 -20.83 -5.69 -20.54
C VAL A 337 -21.55 -4.45 -20.01
N PHE A 338 -22.65 -4.04 -20.64
CA PHE A 338 -23.45 -2.92 -20.16
C PHE A 338 -24.04 -3.19 -18.76
N LEU A 339 -24.58 -4.40 -18.54
CA LEU A 339 -25.13 -4.81 -17.24
C LEU A 339 -24.08 -4.77 -16.12
N LEU A 340 -22.80 -5.04 -16.40
CA LEU A 340 -21.73 -4.94 -15.39
C LEU A 340 -21.55 -3.54 -14.79
N PHE A 341 -22.02 -2.48 -15.46
CA PHE A 341 -21.92 -1.12 -14.95
C PHE A 341 -23.11 -0.71 -14.09
N ILE A 342 -24.20 -1.48 -14.10
CA ILE A 342 -25.40 -1.24 -13.28
C ILE A 342 -25.14 -1.82 -11.87
N PRO A 343 -25.45 -1.09 -10.79
CA PRO A 343 -25.29 -1.62 -9.43
C PRO A 343 -26.20 -2.84 -9.17
N SER A 344 -25.61 -3.94 -8.69
CA SER A 344 -26.35 -5.11 -8.19
C SER A 344 -26.97 -4.85 -6.83
N TYR A 345 -26.22 -4.19 -5.94
CA TYR A 345 -26.68 -3.81 -4.60
C TYR A 345 -26.71 -2.29 -4.49
N ILE A 346 -27.84 -1.74 -4.08
CA ILE A 346 -28.05 -0.30 -3.95
C ILE A 346 -27.91 0.09 -2.47
N SER A 347 -27.05 1.07 -2.18
CA SER A 347 -26.93 1.71 -0.85
C SER A 347 -26.72 0.72 0.30
N VAL A 348 -25.60 0.01 0.31
CA VAL A 348 -25.28 -0.99 1.35
C VAL A 348 -24.79 -0.28 2.63
N ARG A 349 -25.66 -0.20 3.64
CA ARG A 349 -25.40 0.49 4.90
C ARG A 349 -24.29 -0.16 5.72
N GLU A 350 -24.24 -1.49 5.71
CA GLU A 350 -23.37 -2.28 6.56
C GLU A 350 -21.88 -2.19 6.18
N MET A 351 -21.57 -1.71 4.96
CA MET A 351 -20.20 -1.34 4.56
C MET A 351 -19.76 0.03 5.07
N GLY A 352 -20.66 0.80 5.67
CA GLY A 352 -20.37 2.12 6.23
C GLY A 352 -19.33 2.07 7.35
N MET A 353 -18.78 3.25 7.66
CA MET A 353 -17.93 3.46 8.82
C MET A 353 -18.79 3.35 10.08
N ASP A 354 -18.61 2.28 10.84
CA ASP A 354 -19.23 2.04 12.13
C ASP A 354 -18.28 2.41 13.28
N SER A 355 -18.78 2.36 14.52
CA SER A 355 -17.97 2.62 15.72
C SER A 355 -16.76 1.69 15.83
N ALA A 356 -16.89 0.44 15.34
CA ALA A 356 -15.78 -0.51 15.28
C ALA A 356 -14.67 -0.02 14.32
N PHE A 357 -15.02 0.51 13.15
CA PHE A 357 -14.06 1.13 12.24
C PHE A 357 -13.40 2.36 12.87
N GLU A 358 -14.17 3.25 13.49
CA GLU A 358 -13.67 4.48 14.10
C GLU A 358 -12.71 4.28 15.28
N ASN A 359 -12.78 3.11 15.94
CA ASN A 359 -11.88 2.71 17.01
C ASN A 359 -10.72 1.84 16.52
N SER A 360 -10.71 1.45 15.24
CA SER A 360 -9.65 0.65 14.64
C SER A 360 -8.42 1.51 14.29
N PRO A 361 -7.21 0.93 14.23
CA PRO A 361 -6.02 1.68 13.82
C PRO A 361 -6.10 2.13 12.34
N TYR A 362 -6.92 1.46 11.53
CA TYR A 362 -7.12 1.80 10.12
C TYR A 362 -7.90 3.10 9.90
N TYR A 363 -8.65 3.58 10.91
CA TYR A 363 -9.28 4.91 10.85
C TYR A 363 -8.22 6.01 10.78
N ASN A 364 -7.21 5.96 11.65
CA ASN A 364 -6.11 6.91 11.64
C ASN A 364 -5.29 6.79 10.35
N GLN A 365 -5.02 5.57 9.89
CA GLN A 365 -4.36 5.36 8.60
C GLN A 365 -5.12 6.03 7.45
N LEU A 366 -6.45 5.92 7.43
CA LEU A 366 -7.29 6.55 6.41
C LEU A 366 -7.20 8.08 6.46
N LYS A 367 -7.22 8.67 7.66
CA LYS A 367 -7.11 10.13 7.86
C LYS A 367 -5.79 10.67 7.33
N VAL A 368 -4.69 10.03 7.73
CA VAL A 368 -3.33 10.39 7.28
C VAL A 368 -3.26 10.41 5.76
N GLU A 369 -3.69 9.34 5.11
CA GLU A 369 -3.56 9.23 3.65
C GLU A 369 -4.54 10.12 2.85
N ILE A 370 -5.66 10.54 3.43
CA ILE A 370 -6.67 11.35 2.73
C ILE A 370 -6.45 12.84 2.92
N PHE A 371 -6.13 13.28 4.14
CA PHE A 371 -6.09 14.72 4.45
C PHE A 371 -5.02 15.19 5.44
N GLU A 372 -4.39 14.34 6.27
CA GLU A 372 -3.38 14.84 7.24
C GLU A 372 -1.95 14.87 6.67
N ASP A 373 -1.56 13.91 5.83
CA ASP A 373 -0.20 13.81 5.28
C ASP A 373 0.07 14.91 4.25
N PRO A 374 1.29 15.49 4.15
CA PRO A 374 1.60 16.54 3.17
C PRO A 374 1.33 16.12 1.72
N ASP A 375 1.52 14.84 1.41
CA ASP A 375 1.29 14.24 0.09
C ASP A 375 -0.15 13.72 -0.08
N SER A 376 -1.04 13.97 0.90
CA SER A 376 -2.44 13.57 0.82
C SER A 376 -3.16 14.22 -0.36
N HIS A 377 -4.28 13.60 -0.76
CA HIS A 377 -5.05 14.05 -1.92
C HIS A 377 -5.54 15.49 -1.75
N VAL A 378 -6.00 15.84 -0.55
CA VAL A 378 -6.53 17.17 -0.22
C VAL A 378 -5.41 18.21 -0.26
N LYS A 379 -4.28 17.95 0.42
CA LYS A 379 -3.15 18.87 0.44
C LYS A 379 -2.54 19.04 -0.95
N THR A 380 -2.53 18.00 -1.77
CA THR A 380 -2.11 18.09 -3.18
C THR A 380 -3.01 19.04 -3.98
N ILE A 381 -4.34 18.96 -3.84
CA ILE A 381 -5.27 19.87 -4.52
C ILE A 381 -5.06 21.30 -4.02
N ILE A 382 -4.97 21.51 -2.71
CA ILE A 382 -4.73 22.84 -2.11
C ILE A 382 -3.40 23.44 -2.59
N ASN A 383 -2.33 22.64 -2.62
CA ASN A 383 -1.02 23.08 -3.11
C ASN A 383 -1.08 23.51 -4.58
N ARG A 384 -1.85 22.81 -5.43
CA ARG A 384 -2.07 23.21 -6.83
C ARG A 384 -2.83 24.53 -6.93
N ILE A 385 -3.90 24.70 -6.14
CA ILE A 385 -4.66 25.95 -6.06
C ILE A 385 -3.73 27.10 -5.66
N ASN A 386 -2.94 26.91 -4.59
CA ASN A 386 -1.99 27.90 -4.10
C ASN A 386 -0.90 28.22 -5.13
N THR A 387 -0.36 27.21 -5.83
CA THR A 387 0.64 27.42 -6.90
C THR A 387 0.08 28.27 -8.04
N ILE A 388 -1.18 28.04 -8.43
CA ILE A 388 -1.85 28.86 -9.45
C ILE A 388 -2.03 30.30 -8.96
N ALA A 389 -2.47 30.48 -7.72
CA ALA A 389 -2.65 31.80 -7.11
C ALA A 389 -1.33 32.57 -6.96
N LEU A 390 -0.26 31.90 -6.53
CA LEU A 390 1.09 32.45 -6.47
C LEU A 390 1.59 32.86 -7.85
N SER A 391 1.40 32.02 -8.87
CA SER A 391 1.77 32.37 -10.25
C SER A 391 1.02 33.60 -10.76
N SER A 392 -0.28 33.71 -10.46
CA SER A 392 -1.07 34.91 -10.79
C SER A 392 -0.52 36.15 -10.09
N LYS A 393 -0.24 36.06 -8.78
CA LYS A 393 0.35 37.15 -7.99
C LYS A 393 1.70 37.61 -8.55
N GLU A 394 2.63 36.69 -8.80
CA GLU A 394 3.97 37.02 -9.28
C GLU A 394 3.93 37.62 -10.70
N HIS A 395 3.13 37.06 -11.61
CA HIS A 395 2.99 37.65 -12.96
C HIS A 395 2.30 39.02 -12.91
N THR A 396 1.34 39.21 -12.00
CA THR A 396 0.71 40.53 -11.81
C THR A 396 1.73 41.54 -11.29
N LYS A 397 2.57 41.14 -10.33
CA LYS A 397 3.68 41.97 -9.84
C LYS A 397 4.66 42.33 -10.96
N GLN A 398 5.05 41.37 -11.79
CA GLN A 398 5.93 41.62 -12.94
C GLN A 398 5.31 42.64 -13.92
N ILE A 399 4.02 42.52 -14.23
CA ILE A 399 3.35 43.50 -15.11
C ILE A 399 3.30 44.88 -14.46
N VAL A 400 3.02 44.97 -13.16
CA VAL A 400 3.05 46.24 -12.42
C VAL A 400 4.46 46.86 -12.42
N GLU A 401 5.51 46.05 -12.29
CA GLU A 401 6.91 46.49 -12.38
C GLU A 401 7.27 46.96 -13.80
N THR A 402 6.88 46.20 -14.84
CA THR A 402 7.07 46.59 -16.24
C THR A 402 6.38 47.93 -16.53
N LEU A 403 5.11 48.09 -16.15
CA LEU A 403 4.38 49.35 -16.30
C LEU A 403 4.99 50.46 -15.45
N GLY A 404 5.47 50.14 -14.24
CA GLY A 404 6.15 51.08 -13.35
C GLY A 404 7.52 51.55 -13.86
N SER A 405 8.16 50.78 -14.73
CA SER A 405 9.44 51.13 -15.39
C SER A 405 9.28 52.01 -16.63
N LEU A 406 8.06 52.13 -17.17
CA LEU A 406 7.76 52.96 -18.34
C LEU A 406 8.23 54.42 -18.22
N PRO A 407 8.05 55.10 -17.08
CA PRO A 407 8.60 56.45 -16.89
C PRO A 407 10.12 56.53 -17.04
N GLU A 408 10.85 55.48 -16.66
CA GLU A 408 12.30 55.44 -16.82
C GLU A 408 12.71 55.19 -18.28
N GLU A 409 12.00 54.30 -18.99
CA GLU A 409 12.20 54.10 -20.43
C GLU A 409 11.92 55.40 -21.22
N LEU A 410 10.86 56.12 -20.85
CA LEU A 410 10.50 57.40 -21.45
C LEU A 410 11.48 58.54 -21.11
N LEU A 411 12.15 58.51 -19.95
CA LEU A 411 13.28 59.40 -19.64
C LEU A 411 14.50 59.12 -20.53
N LYS A 412 14.82 57.84 -20.77
CA LYS A 412 15.95 57.44 -21.64
C LYS A 412 15.77 57.86 -23.09
N ILE A 413 14.53 57.89 -23.58
CA ILE A 413 14.17 58.31 -24.95
C ILE A 413 13.98 59.85 -25.02
N GLU A 414 14.30 60.59 -23.95
CA GLU A 414 14.13 62.05 -23.81
C GLU A 414 12.68 62.54 -23.93
N ALA A 415 11.70 61.63 -23.90
CA ALA A 415 10.27 61.94 -23.99
C ALA A 415 9.74 62.57 -22.69
N LEU A 416 10.35 62.22 -21.55
CA LEU A 416 10.11 62.84 -20.25
C LEU A 416 11.25 63.79 -19.87
N LYS A 417 10.90 64.87 -19.18
CA LYS A 417 11.82 65.87 -18.64
C LYS A 417 12.16 65.59 -17.18
N SER A 418 11.17 65.20 -16.37
CA SER A 418 11.33 64.82 -14.96
C SER A 418 10.13 64.02 -14.47
N ILE A 419 10.33 63.29 -13.37
CA ILE A 419 9.28 62.62 -12.59
C ILE A 419 9.18 63.34 -11.25
N GLU A 420 8.04 63.97 -10.98
CA GLU A 420 7.79 64.69 -9.73
C GLU A 420 6.82 63.88 -8.85
N SER A 421 7.30 63.44 -7.69
CA SER A 421 6.45 62.80 -6.69
C SER A 421 5.94 63.86 -5.72
N THR A 422 4.62 64.05 -5.69
CA THR A 422 3.95 64.95 -4.75
C THR A 422 3.01 64.18 -3.83
N LYS A 423 2.51 64.81 -2.76
CA LYS A 423 1.50 64.20 -1.86
C LYS A 423 0.20 63.79 -2.57
N ASN A 424 -0.05 64.32 -3.77
CA ASN A 424 -1.25 64.04 -4.57
C ASN A 424 -1.00 63.00 -5.68
N GLY A 425 0.22 62.48 -5.83
CA GLY A 425 0.56 61.47 -6.82
C GLY A 425 1.86 61.74 -7.58
N ILE A 426 2.13 60.88 -8.57
CA ILE A 426 3.28 60.97 -9.47
C ILE A 426 2.87 61.80 -10.69
N PHE A 427 3.57 62.90 -10.93
CA PHE A 427 3.40 63.76 -12.10
C PHE A 427 4.57 63.56 -13.06
N LEU A 428 4.23 63.30 -14.32
CA LEU A 428 5.19 63.08 -15.39
C LEU A 428 5.28 64.35 -16.25
N GLN A 429 6.40 65.07 -16.20
CA GLN A 429 6.61 66.27 -17.03
C GLN A 429 7.11 65.86 -18.41
N LEU A 430 6.30 66.05 -19.44
CA LEU A 430 6.66 65.72 -20.83
C LEU A 430 7.66 66.73 -21.39
N ASN A 431 8.53 66.25 -22.27
CA ASN A 431 9.43 67.09 -23.07
C ASN A 431 8.86 67.26 -24.48
N ASP A 432 7.97 68.23 -24.66
CA ASP A 432 7.25 68.49 -25.94
C ASP A 432 8.19 68.81 -27.12
N ARG A 433 9.46 69.13 -26.84
CA ARG A 433 10.50 69.41 -27.85
C ARG A 433 11.32 68.16 -28.25
N SER A 434 11.05 67.02 -27.64
CA SER A 434 11.78 65.78 -27.93
C SER A 434 11.43 65.23 -29.32
N LYS A 435 12.39 64.54 -29.96
CA LYS A 435 12.15 63.85 -31.24
C LYS A 435 11.04 62.80 -31.14
N PHE A 436 10.82 62.27 -29.93
CA PHE A 436 9.78 61.29 -29.63
C PHE A 436 8.36 61.78 -29.92
N PHE A 437 8.06 63.08 -29.83
CA PHE A 437 6.73 63.63 -30.20
C PHE A 437 6.65 64.15 -31.63
N THR A 438 7.75 64.10 -32.39
CA THR A 438 7.79 64.53 -33.80
C THR A 438 7.46 63.37 -34.75
N THR A 439 7.37 63.67 -36.05
CA THR A 439 7.21 62.66 -37.10
C THR A 439 8.40 61.69 -37.18
N ALA A 440 9.59 62.10 -36.73
CA ALA A 440 10.79 61.25 -36.71
C ALA A 440 10.73 60.12 -35.66
N GLY A 441 9.98 60.30 -34.56
CA GLY A 441 9.83 59.30 -33.48
C GLY A 441 8.66 58.33 -33.67
N PHE A 442 8.10 58.21 -34.88
CA PHE A 442 6.92 57.37 -35.14
C PHE A 442 7.19 55.89 -34.87
N GLU A 443 8.34 55.37 -35.31
CA GLU A 443 8.75 53.98 -35.07
C GLU A 443 8.98 53.70 -33.58
N ASP A 444 9.60 54.63 -32.84
CA ASP A 444 9.85 54.48 -31.40
C ASP A 444 8.54 54.38 -30.60
N ARG A 445 7.54 55.20 -30.96
CA ARG A 445 6.20 55.13 -30.35
C ARG A 445 5.51 53.80 -30.66
N LEU A 446 5.61 53.31 -31.89
CA LEU A 446 5.02 52.03 -32.30
C LEU A 446 5.70 50.86 -31.58
N ASN A 447 7.02 50.85 -31.49
CA ASN A 447 7.77 49.79 -30.82
C ASN A 447 7.49 49.74 -29.31
N LEU A 448 7.48 50.90 -28.64
CA LEU A 448 7.19 50.98 -27.20
C LEU A 448 5.74 50.57 -26.90
N THR A 449 4.78 51.08 -27.67
CA THR A 449 3.36 50.73 -27.50
C THR A 449 3.10 49.26 -27.84
N GLY A 450 3.71 48.73 -28.91
CA GLY A 450 3.57 47.34 -29.34
C GLY A 450 4.15 46.33 -28.34
N LYS A 451 5.27 46.68 -27.67
CA LYS A 451 5.83 45.86 -26.58
C LYS A 451 4.85 45.77 -25.40
N ILE A 452 4.32 46.91 -24.96
CA ILE A 452 3.32 46.97 -23.86
C ILE A 452 2.06 46.20 -24.24
N GLU A 453 1.56 46.38 -25.47
CA GLU A 453 0.39 45.66 -25.97
C GLU A 453 0.62 44.15 -25.95
N GLY A 454 1.79 43.69 -26.41
CA GLY A 454 2.19 42.29 -26.35
C GLY A 454 2.19 41.74 -24.93
N ASP A 455 2.91 42.40 -24.01
CA ASP A 455 3.03 41.99 -22.61
C ASP A 455 1.66 41.95 -21.89
N LEU A 456 0.81 42.95 -22.13
CA LEU A 456 -0.55 43.00 -21.57
C LEU A 456 -1.48 41.94 -22.17
N SER A 457 -1.40 41.72 -23.48
CA SER A 457 -2.19 40.69 -24.16
C SER A 457 -1.83 39.29 -23.67
N ASP A 458 -0.52 39.01 -23.54
CA ASP A 458 -0.01 37.74 -23.02
C ASP A 458 -0.40 37.55 -21.55
N TYR A 459 -0.27 38.59 -20.72
CA TYR A 459 -0.75 38.55 -19.35
C TYR A 459 -2.24 38.24 -19.28
N LEU A 460 -3.09 38.97 -20.02
CA LEU A 460 -4.55 38.76 -20.02
C LEU A 460 -4.92 37.34 -20.49
N SER A 461 -4.22 36.82 -21.50
CA SER A 461 -4.41 35.46 -22.00
C SER A 461 -4.05 34.42 -20.93
N GLN A 462 -2.87 34.55 -20.32
CA GLN A 462 -2.40 33.66 -19.26
C GLN A 462 -3.29 33.74 -18.02
N GLU A 463 -3.74 34.93 -17.64
CA GLU A 463 -4.56 35.14 -16.45
C GLU A 463 -5.96 34.53 -16.62
N LYS A 464 -6.58 34.69 -17.80
CA LYS A 464 -7.81 33.96 -18.14
C LYS A 464 -7.61 32.44 -18.05
N SER A 465 -6.46 31.93 -18.49
CA SER A 465 -6.13 30.50 -18.39
C SER A 465 -5.96 30.06 -16.93
N ARG A 466 -5.22 30.81 -16.11
CA ARG A 466 -5.04 30.56 -14.66
C ARG A 466 -6.37 30.57 -13.93
N TYR A 467 -7.21 31.59 -14.17
CA TYR A 467 -8.53 31.68 -13.56
C TYR A 467 -9.41 30.47 -13.88
N ARG A 468 -9.43 30.01 -15.14
CA ARG A 468 -10.13 28.78 -15.53
C ARG A 468 -9.57 27.53 -14.87
N LYS A 469 -8.26 27.45 -14.63
CA LYS A 469 -7.63 26.33 -13.90
C LYS A 469 -8.00 26.39 -12.42
N TYR A 470 -7.84 27.54 -11.78
CA TYR A 470 -8.21 27.80 -10.40
C TYR A 470 -9.66 27.41 -10.08
N LYS A 471 -10.62 27.88 -10.89
CA LYS A 471 -12.04 27.52 -10.72
C LYS A 471 -12.32 26.02 -10.89
N ARG A 472 -11.57 25.35 -11.76
CA ARG A 472 -11.70 23.89 -11.95
C ARG A 472 -11.18 23.13 -10.72
N GLU A 473 -10.05 23.53 -10.17
CA GLU A 473 -9.47 22.90 -8.97
C GLU A 473 -10.34 23.14 -7.73
N ILE A 474 -10.88 24.35 -7.53
CA ILE A 474 -11.86 24.62 -6.45
C ILE A 474 -13.09 23.74 -6.61
N LYS A 475 -13.65 23.65 -7.81
CA LYS A 475 -14.82 22.79 -8.04
C LYS A 475 -14.51 21.32 -7.78
N SER A 476 -13.30 20.87 -8.11
CA SER A 476 -12.84 19.51 -7.81
C SER A 476 -12.74 19.28 -6.29
N LEU A 477 -12.23 20.26 -5.55
CA LEU A 477 -12.15 20.22 -4.09
C LEU A 477 -13.55 20.20 -3.45
N ASP A 478 -14.47 21.06 -3.92
CA ASP A 478 -15.85 21.11 -3.43
C ASP A 478 -16.60 19.79 -3.66
N GLN A 479 -16.48 19.20 -4.86
CA GLN A 479 -17.04 17.87 -5.15
C GLN A 479 -16.42 16.77 -4.27
N PHE A 480 -15.16 16.94 -3.87
CA PHE A 480 -14.48 16.01 -2.98
C PHE A 480 -14.97 16.15 -1.53
N VAL A 481 -15.18 17.39 -1.05
CA VAL A 481 -15.79 17.69 0.25
C VAL A 481 -17.20 17.12 0.34
N GLU A 482 -18.03 17.33 -0.69
CA GLU A 482 -19.38 16.77 -0.76
C GLU A 482 -19.35 15.23 -0.69
N ARG A 483 -18.39 14.60 -1.39
CA ARG A 483 -18.22 13.14 -1.38
C ARG A 483 -17.80 12.61 -0.01
N ILE A 484 -16.86 13.26 0.68
CA ILE A 484 -16.45 12.83 2.02
C ILE A 484 -17.64 12.96 2.97
N THR A 485 -18.24 14.14 3.04
CA THR A 485 -19.32 14.44 4.00
C THR A 485 -20.54 13.54 3.83
N SER A 486 -20.88 13.16 2.59
CA SER A 486 -22.00 12.27 2.30
C SER A 486 -21.73 10.78 2.58
N TYR A 487 -20.52 10.27 2.32
CA TYR A 487 -20.25 8.81 2.38
C TYR A 487 -19.50 8.33 3.64
N THR A 488 -18.89 9.23 4.42
CA THR A 488 -18.14 8.84 5.64
C THR A 488 -18.97 8.97 6.91
N SER A 489 -18.46 8.49 8.04
CA SER A 489 -19.11 8.76 9.34
C SER A 489 -19.05 10.24 9.71
N GLU A 490 -19.90 10.66 10.65
CA GLU A 490 -19.94 12.03 11.17
C GLU A 490 -18.60 12.43 11.80
N LYS A 491 -18.00 11.54 12.60
CA LYS A 491 -16.68 11.76 13.21
C LYS A 491 -15.60 12.04 12.15
N PHE A 492 -15.56 11.23 11.09
CA PHE A 492 -14.59 11.43 10.00
C PHE A 492 -14.83 12.76 9.26
N SER A 493 -16.10 13.12 9.04
CA SER A 493 -16.46 14.39 8.39
C SER A 493 -16.04 15.60 9.23
N GLN A 494 -16.24 15.56 10.56
CA GLN A 494 -15.82 16.64 11.47
C GLN A 494 -14.29 16.75 11.57
N ASP A 495 -13.58 15.63 11.64
CA ASP A 495 -12.12 15.61 11.63
C ASP A 495 -11.57 16.22 10.32
N PHE A 496 -12.18 15.88 9.19
CA PHE A 496 -11.81 16.40 7.88
C PHE A 496 -12.10 17.90 7.75
N GLU A 497 -13.28 18.37 8.16
CA GLU A 497 -13.66 19.79 8.13
C GLU A 497 -12.69 20.65 8.95
N ARG A 498 -12.30 20.15 10.14
CA ARG A 498 -11.31 20.82 11.00
C ARG A 498 -9.95 20.94 10.31
N GLU A 499 -9.43 19.84 9.76
CA GLU A 499 -8.12 19.87 9.07
C GLU A 499 -8.17 20.72 7.80
N LEU A 500 -9.25 20.67 7.04
CA LEU A 500 -9.45 21.49 5.84
C LEU A 500 -9.44 22.98 6.18
N THR A 501 -10.19 23.37 7.20
CA THR A 501 -10.26 24.77 7.67
C THR A 501 -8.88 25.25 8.12
N ASN A 502 -8.22 24.49 8.99
CA ASN A 502 -6.86 24.78 9.46
C ASN A 502 -5.85 24.89 8.31
N THR A 503 -6.01 24.05 7.28
CA THR A 503 -5.11 24.06 6.12
C THR A 503 -5.33 25.31 5.26
N ILE A 504 -6.58 25.68 5.00
CA ILE A 504 -6.92 26.84 4.17
C ILE A 504 -6.52 28.15 4.85
N GLU A 505 -6.69 28.27 6.16
CA GLU A 505 -6.24 29.44 6.93
C GLU A 505 -4.72 29.69 6.80
N ARG A 506 -3.93 28.64 6.57
CA ARG A 506 -2.48 28.76 6.31
C ARG A 506 -2.14 29.27 4.91
N TYR A 507 -3.11 29.28 3.98
CA TYR A 507 -2.93 29.72 2.59
C TYR A 507 -3.75 31.00 2.32
N PRO A 508 -3.19 32.19 2.64
CA PRO A 508 -3.91 33.47 2.55
C PRO A 508 -4.32 33.88 1.12
N LEU A 509 -3.82 33.18 0.10
CA LEU A 509 -4.21 33.41 -1.30
C LEU A 509 -5.50 32.67 -1.69
N ILE A 510 -6.05 31.86 -0.80
CA ILE A 510 -7.28 31.09 -0.97
C ILE A 510 -8.34 31.65 -0.02
N GLU A 511 -8.66 32.93 -0.17
CA GLU A 511 -9.70 33.59 0.64
C GLU A 511 -11.09 33.50 -0.01
N GLY A 512 -12.13 33.40 0.82
CA GLY A 512 -13.53 33.49 0.39
C GLY A 512 -14.11 32.25 -0.28
N VAL A 513 -13.46 31.08 -0.16
CA VAL A 513 -13.99 29.81 -0.70
C VAL A 513 -14.89 29.13 0.33
N SER A 514 -16.19 29.04 0.03
CA SER A 514 -17.16 28.25 0.81
C SER A 514 -17.33 26.86 0.19
N PHE A 515 -17.27 25.81 1.01
CA PHE A 515 -17.51 24.44 0.57
C PHE A 515 -18.92 23.96 0.91
N SER A 516 -19.45 23.08 0.06
CA SER A 516 -20.75 22.45 0.21
C SER A 516 -20.64 21.19 1.07
N TYR A 517 -20.91 21.32 2.37
CA TYR A 517 -20.98 20.18 3.27
C TYR A 517 -22.33 19.48 3.12
N SER A 518 -22.32 18.20 2.78
CA SER A 518 -23.55 17.41 2.65
C SER A 518 -24.05 16.97 4.02
N THR A 519 -25.33 17.24 4.31
CA THR A 519 -26.02 16.75 5.51
C THR A 519 -26.67 15.38 5.29
N GLU A 520 -26.85 14.95 4.04
CA GLU A 520 -27.45 13.67 3.70
C GLU A 520 -26.42 12.55 3.63
N LYS A 521 -26.57 11.54 4.50
CA LYS A 521 -25.72 10.35 4.46
C LYS A 521 -26.14 9.40 3.33
N ARG A 522 -25.17 9.08 2.47
CA ARG A 522 -25.28 8.14 1.35
C ARG A 522 -24.43 6.90 1.63
N TYR A 523 -24.87 5.77 1.09
CA TYR A 523 -24.16 4.49 1.21
C TYR A 523 -23.65 4.02 -0.14
N LEU A 524 -22.57 3.24 -0.13
CA LEU A 524 -21.94 2.75 -1.34
C LEU A 524 -22.83 1.70 -2.03
N SER A 525 -23.03 1.86 -3.33
CA SER A 525 -23.66 0.86 -4.18
C SER A 525 -22.59 -0.04 -4.81
N LEU A 526 -22.85 -1.34 -4.87
CA LEU A 526 -21.92 -2.33 -5.42
C LEU A 526 -22.34 -2.77 -6.80
N LYS A 527 -21.36 -2.76 -7.71
CA LYS A 527 -21.48 -3.34 -9.04
C LYS A 527 -21.17 -4.84 -9.00
N PRO A 528 -21.67 -5.64 -9.95
CA PRO A 528 -21.50 -7.09 -9.96
C PRO A 528 -20.04 -7.56 -9.83
N TYR A 529 -19.10 -6.86 -10.48
CA TYR A 529 -17.68 -7.23 -10.43
C TYR A 529 -17.01 -6.95 -9.06
N ARG A 530 -17.69 -6.30 -8.12
CA ARG A 530 -17.23 -6.10 -6.74
C ARG A 530 -17.77 -7.14 -5.75
N THR A 531 -18.54 -8.13 -6.22
CA THR A 531 -19.04 -9.21 -5.37
C THR A 531 -18.49 -10.55 -5.84
N VAL A 532 -18.20 -11.46 -4.91
CA VAL A 532 -17.66 -12.79 -5.24
C VAL A 532 -18.65 -13.56 -6.12
N ASN A 533 -19.95 -13.51 -5.80
CA ASN A 533 -21.00 -14.14 -6.61
C ASN A 533 -21.08 -13.53 -8.03
N GLY A 534 -20.92 -12.22 -8.16
CA GLY A 534 -20.90 -11.56 -9.47
C GLY A 534 -19.67 -11.91 -10.29
N LEU A 535 -18.49 -12.05 -9.66
CA LEU A 535 -17.29 -12.58 -10.32
C LEU A 535 -17.51 -14.02 -10.82
N ILE A 536 -18.09 -14.90 -10.00
CA ILE A 536 -18.47 -16.26 -10.42
C ILE A 536 -19.43 -16.20 -11.62
N GLY A 537 -20.40 -15.29 -11.61
CA GLY A 537 -21.30 -15.02 -12.73
C GLY A 537 -20.57 -14.62 -14.02
N ILE A 538 -19.58 -13.73 -13.94
CA ILE A 538 -18.73 -13.32 -15.08
C ILE A 538 -17.95 -14.51 -15.64
N PHE A 539 -17.31 -15.31 -14.80
CA PHE A 539 -16.51 -16.45 -15.25
C PHE A 539 -17.36 -17.54 -15.91
N THR A 540 -18.48 -17.87 -15.29
CA THR A 540 -19.42 -18.86 -15.83
C THR A 540 -20.03 -18.37 -17.16
N PHE A 541 -20.30 -17.07 -17.30
CA PHE A 541 -20.71 -16.47 -18.58
C PHE A 541 -19.64 -16.61 -19.66
N PHE A 542 -18.37 -16.28 -19.37
CA PHE A 542 -17.27 -16.45 -20.32
C PHE A 542 -17.12 -17.90 -20.76
N LEU A 543 -17.23 -18.85 -19.84
CA LEU A 543 -17.27 -20.29 -20.13
C LEU A 543 -18.38 -20.68 -21.10
N LEU A 544 -19.59 -20.22 -20.81
CA LEU A 544 -20.77 -20.48 -21.62
C LEU A 544 -20.57 -19.90 -23.02
N PHE A 545 -20.00 -18.70 -23.11
CA PHE A 545 -19.73 -18.00 -24.35
C PHE A 545 -18.68 -18.72 -25.20
N PHE A 546 -17.56 -19.14 -24.60
CA PHE A 546 -16.53 -19.95 -25.28
C PHE A 546 -17.12 -21.26 -25.80
N SER A 547 -17.99 -21.89 -25.03
CA SER A 547 -18.62 -23.16 -25.41
C SER A 547 -19.65 -23.01 -26.53
N ALA A 548 -20.27 -21.84 -26.65
CA ALA A 548 -21.19 -21.52 -27.74
C ALA A 548 -20.51 -21.47 -29.13
N VAL A 549 -19.19 -21.22 -29.19
CA VAL A 549 -18.42 -21.22 -30.44
C VAL A 549 -18.38 -22.61 -31.06
N LEU A 550 -18.29 -23.64 -30.21
CA LEU A 550 -18.13 -25.04 -30.59
C LEU A 550 -19.48 -25.74 -30.81
N GLY A 551 -20.50 -25.38 -30.02
CA GLY A 551 -21.87 -25.88 -30.16
C GLY A 551 -22.02 -27.38 -29.86
N GLY A 552 -23.24 -27.91 -29.99
CA GLY A 552 -23.49 -29.34 -29.78
C GLY A 552 -23.50 -29.76 -28.31
N ARG A 553 -22.97 -30.94 -27.97
CA ARG A 553 -23.01 -31.51 -26.60
C ARG A 553 -22.24 -30.69 -25.57
N TYR A 554 -21.25 -29.93 -26.02
CA TYR A 554 -20.36 -29.13 -25.18
C TYR A 554 -21.00 -27.88 -24.56
N LEU A 555 -22.18 -27.48 -25.03
CA LEU A 555 -22.91 -26.33 -24.47
C LEU A 555 -23.68 -26.68 -23.19
N ILE A 556 -23.99 -27.96 -22.97
CA ILE A 556 -24.93 -28.39 -21.93
C ILE A 556 -24.35 -28.15 -20.53
N PHE A 557 -23.11 -28.59 -20.28
CA PHE A 557 -22.46 -28.46 -18.98
C PHE A 557 -22.27 -27.00 -18.56
N PRO A 558 -21.67 -26.13 -19.38
CA PRO A 558 -21.51 -24.71 -19.03
C PRO A 558 -22.84 -23.99 -18.83
N ALA A 559 -23.86 -24.31 -19.63
CA ALA A 559 -25.19 -23.71 -19.47
C ALA A 559 -25.90 -24.18 -18.19
N ALA A 560 -25.72 -25.44 -17.79
CA ALA A 560 -26.21 -25.94 -16.52
C ALA A 560 -25.46 -25.29 -15.34
N ALA A 561 -24.14 -25.13 -15.46
CA ALA A 561 -23.32 -24.48 -14.45
C ALA A 561 -23.73 -23.00 -14.25
N THR A 562 -23.87 -22.22 -15.33
CA THR A 562 -24.34 -20.82 -15.25
C THR A 562 -25.74 -20.70 -14.66
N LEU A 563 -26.65 -21.62 -14.99
CA LEU A 563 -27.98 -21.65 -14.39
C LEU A 563 -27.90 -21.90 -12.89
N PHE A 564 -27.15 -22.92 -12.49
CA PHE A 564 -26.99 -23.30 -11.09
C PHE A 564 -26.36 -22.17 -10.27
N THR A 565 -25.28 -21.56 -10.74
CA THR A 565 -24.61 -20.46 -10.03
C THR A 565 -25.48 -19.21 -9.94
N SER A 566 -26.25 -18.91 -10.98
CA SER A 566 -27.17 -17.75 -10.97
C SER A 566 -28.31 -17.96 -9.97
N ILE A 567 -28.93 -19.13 -9.94
CA ILE A 567 -29.99 -19.46 -8.98
C ILE A 567 -29.42 -19.45 -7.54
N LEU A 568 -28.23 -20.02 -7.33
CA LEU A 568 -27.59 -20.01 -6.03
C LEU A 568 -27.27 -18.59 -5.55
N SER A 569 -26.80 -17.71 -6.44
CA SER A 569 -26.61 -16.28 -6.16
C SER A 569 -27.92 -15.62 -5.73
N MET A 570 -29.03 -15.92 -6.42
CA MET A 570 -30.35 -15.41 -6.06
C MET A 570 -30.84 -15.90 -4.70
N ILE A 571 -30.51 -17.13 -4.29
CA ILE A 571 -30.91 -17.66 -2.97
C ILE A 571 -30.06 -17.04 -1.85
N LYS A 572 -28.75 -16.94 -2.07
CA LYS A 572 -27.77 -16.46 -1.08
C LYS A 572 -27.55 -14.95 -1.12
N TRP A 573 -28.43 -14.17 -1.74
CA TRP A 573 -28.22 -12.75 -2.00
C TRP A 573 -27.96 -11.90 -0.74
N LYS A 574 -28.50 -12.32 0.42
CA LYS A 574 -28.28 -11.66 1.73
C LYS A 574 -26.87 -11.85 2.29
N HIS A 575 -26.21 -12.97 1.97
CA HIS A 575 -24.82 -13.22 2.37
C HIS A 575 -23.91 -12.60 1.32
N LEU A 576 -23.56 -11.34 1.53
CA LEU A 576 -22.78 -10.54 0.61
C LEU A 576 -21.29 -10.70 0.92
N GLU A 577 -20.56 -11.29 -0.02
CA GLU A 577 -19.11 -11.32 -0.02
C GLU A 577 -18.58 -10.24 -0.98
N VAL A 578 -18.05 -9.15 -0.42
CA VAL A 578 -17.52 -8.02 -1.18
C VAL A 578 -16.05 -8.26 -1.49
N PHE A 579 -15.72 -8.26 -2.77
CA PHE A 579 -14.35 -8.27 -3.24
C PHE A 579 -13.74 -6.87 -3.10
N VAL A 580 -12.69 -6.78 -2.28
CA VAL A 580 -12.00 -5.52 -1.98
C VAL A 580 -10.81 -5.34 -2.92
N GLU A 581 -9.86 -6.26 -2.83
CA GLU A 581 -8.60 -6.25 -3.57
C GLU A 581 -7.99 -7.65 -3.57
N SER A 582 -7.14 -7.93 -4.57
CA SER A 582 -6.39 -9.20 -4.59
C SER A 582 -5.37 -9.22 -3.46
N GLY A 583 -5.27 -10.34 -2.74
CA GLY A 583 -4.43 -10.49 -1.56
C GLY A 583 -5.08 -10.03 -0.27
N ILE A 584 -6.38 -9.71 -0.28
CA ILE A 584 -7.17 -9.36 0.90
C ILE A 584 -8.43 -10.23 0.94
N PHE A 585 -8.77 -10.77 2.11
CA PHE A 585 -9.99 -11.54 2.27
C PHE A 585 -11.23 -10.71 1.90
N PRO A 586 -12.26 -11.33 1.30
CA PRO A 586 -13.50 -10.64 1.02
C PRO A 586 -14.17 -10.19 2.32
N LEU A 587 -14.84 -9.05 2.26
CA LEU A 587 -15.64 -8.56 3.38
C LEU A 587 -16.98 -9.30 3.36
N ILE A 588 -17.24 -10.08 4.41
CA ILE A 588 -18.45 -10.91 4.54
C ILE A 588 -19.45 -10.15 5.40
N ILE A 589 -20.62 -9.85 4.83
CA ILE A 589 -21.67 -9.09 5.50
C ILE A 589 -23.03 -9.73 5.21
N GLU A 590 -23.90 -9.73 6.22
CA GLU A 590 -25.33 -9.94 6.02
C GLU A 590 -26.00 -8.61 5.66
N THR A 591 -26.47 -8.47 4.42
CA THR A 591 -27.02 -7.21 3.94
C THR A 591 -28.54 -7.18 3.94
N SER A 592 -29.07 -6.02 4.31
CA SER A 592 -30.48 -5.65 4.19
C SER A 592 -30.80 -4.84 2.92
N SER A 593 -29.79 -4.57 2.08
CA SER A 593 -29.90 -3.70 0.90
C SER A 593 -30.78 -4.27 -0.22
N THR A 594 -31.26 -3.40 -1.11
CA THR A 594 -32.03 -3.83 -2.27
C THR A 594 -31.12 -4.43 -3.35
N HIS A 595 -31.44 -5.66 -3.77
CA HIS A 595 -30.73 -6.37 -4.84
C HIS A 595 -31.53 -6.31 -6.15
N THR A 596 -30.88 -5.93 -7.26
CA THR A 596 -31.55 -5.69 -8.54
C THR A 596 -31.68 -6.93 -9.44
N PHE A 597 -30.97 -8.02 -9.12
CA PHE A 597 -31.02 -9.34 -9.81
C PHE A 597 -30.80 -9.34 -11.33
N HIS A 598 -30.40 -8.22 -11.92
CA HIS A 598 -30.34 -8.05 -13.37
C HIS A 598 -29.32 -8.96 -14.06
N ILE A 599 -28.18 -9.23 -13.42
CA ILE A 599 -27.16 -10.16 -13.93
C ILE A 599 -27.70 -11.59 -13.87
N GLU A 600 -28.26 -12.03 -12.75
CA GLU A 600 -28.77 -13.38 -12.57
C GLU A 600 -29.88 -13.69 -13.57
N VAL A 601 -30.84 -12.77 -13.73
CA VAL A 601 -31.93 -12.90 -14.70
C VAL A 601 -31.37 -12.99 -16.13
N PHE A 602 -30.39 -12.15 -16.48
CA PHE A 602 -29.76 -12.20 -17.79
C PHE A 602 -29.02 -13.53 -18.04
N LEU A 603 -28.24 -14.01 -17.06
CA LEU A 603 -27.51 -15.27 -17.17
C LEU A 603 -28.45 -16.47 -17.30
N ILE A 604 -29.56 -16.49 -16.54
CA ILE A 604 -30.59 -17.51 -16.66
C ILE A 604 -31.20 -17.49 -18.06
N PHE A 605 -31.60 -16.30 -18.55
CA PHE A 605 -32.17 -16.13 -19.87
C PHE A 605 -31.23 -16.63 -20.98
N VAL A 606 -29.96 -16.20 -20.97
CA VAL A 606 -28.97 -16.61 -21.98
C VAL A 606 -28.75 -18.12 -21.94
N SER A 607 -28.65 -18.70 -20.76
CA SER A 607 -28.40 -20.13 -20.60
C SER A 607 -29.57 -20.97 -21.13
N LEU A 608 -30.81 -20.61 -20.79
CA LEU A 608 -32.02 -21.27 -21.29
C LEU A 608 -32.16 -21.10 -22.81
N PHE A 609 -31.93 -19.90 -23.33
CA PHE A 609 -31.98 -19.62 -24.76
C PHE A 609 -30.97 -20.46 -25.55
N LEU A 610 -29.73 -20.55 -25.06
CA LEU A 610 -28.67 -21.34 -25.69
C LEU A 610 -28.96 -22.84 -25.64
N LEU A 611 -29.49 -23.35 -24.52
CA LEU A 611 -29.96 -24.73 -24.41
C LEU A 611 -31.10 -25.01 -25.39
N TYR A 612 -32.13 -24.17 -25.42
CA TYR A 612 -33.27 -24.32 -26.33
C TYR A 612 -32.83 -24.38 -27.80
N LYS A 613 -32.00 -23.43 -28.24
CA LYS A 613 -31.45 -23.39 -29.60
C LYS A 613 -30.66 -24.66 -29.95
N ASN A 614 -29.95 -25.24 -28.98
CA ASN A 614 -29.19 -26.47 -29.16
C ASN A 614 -30.08 -27.71 -29.22
N PHE A 615 -31.15 -27.78 -28.42
CA PHE A 615 -32.15 -28.85 -28.48
C PHE A 615 -32.93 -28.82 -29.80
N MET A 616 -33.38 -27.65 -30.26
CA MET A 616 -34.10 -27.51 -31.54
C MET A 616 -33.23 -27.93 -32.73
N LYS A 617 -31.93 -27.60 -32.73
CA LYS A 617 -31.01 -28.05 -33.78
C LYS A 617 -30.80 -29.56 -33.83
N ARG A 618 -31.03 -30.30 -32.74
CA ARG A 618 -30.92 -31.76 -32.72
C ARG A 618 -32.17 -32.45 -33.26
N ARG A 619 -33.36 -31.88 -33.03
CA ARG A 619 -34.62 -32.41 -33.59
C ARG A 619 -34.71 -32.30 -35.11
N VAL A 620 -33.96 -31.40 -35.74
CA VAL A 620 -33.92 -31.22 -37.21
C VAL A 620 -32.88 -32.14 -37.88
N LYS A 621 -32.05 -32.85 -37.10
CA LYS A 621 -30.99 -33.76 -37.60
C LYS A 621 -31.22 -35.24 -37.26
N ALA A 622 -32.21 -35.54 -36.44
CA ALA A 622 -32.72 -36.89 -36.21
C ALA A 622 -34.00 -37.05 -37.03
#